data_AF-A0A7D5S6F3-F1
#
_entry.id   AF-A0A7D5S6F3-F1
#
_cell.length_a   1.000
_cell.length_b   1.000
_cell.length_c   1.000
_cell.angle_alpha   90.00
_cell.angle_beta   90.00
_cell.angle_gamma   90.00
#
_symmetry.space_group_name_H-M   'P 1'
#
loop_
_entity.id
_entity.type
_entity.pdbx_description
1 polymer ?
#
loop_
_entity_poly.entity_id
_entity_poly.type
_entity_poly.pdbx_seq_one_letter_code
_entity_poly.pdbx_strand_id
1 'polypeptide(L)'
;MTSFLARLLPKPGIGPALYCVWAIVAIGLSIGLSGLSPESVTRLLVIALLLGELALRPTLVGALPALTPKIRFLVLGIVLAAAVEGMHMISMPVFPALRIVGETSFVQGLVRYALDLLFTLPAYAVIFSLLWFFINRYRYGLWNYILVMGLAQTLGDGGLFFFIDTPAMLFFLPYPMTNYHAINVIPFLAVRDHLPPGRSARAVRYLAIPGLIGAYLVCGAIIKLVGRPLGLAPD
;
A
#
# COMPACT_ATOMS: atom_id res chain seq x y z
N MET A 1 -17.96 -8.57 -33.74
CA MET A 1 -17.56 -7.31 -33.07
C MET A 1 -17.12 -7.64 -31.64
N THR A 2 -15.85 -8.04 -31.46
CA THR A 2 -15.25 -8.22 -30.14
C THR A 2 -14.89 -6.84 -29.58
N SER A 3 -15.42 -6.50 -28.40
CA SER A 3 -15.32 -5.14 -27.85
C SER A 3 -13.86 -4.72 -27.68
N PHE A 4 -13.58 -3.44 -27.93
CA PHE A 4 -12.26 -2.80 -27.73
C PHE A 4 -11.70 -3.05 -26.31
N LEU A 5 -12.59 -3.22 -25.32
CA LEU A 5 -12.27 -3.62 -23.95
C LEU A 5 -11.63 -5.02 -23.84
N ALA A 6 -12.02 -5.97 -24.70
CA ALA A 6 -11.48 -7.34 -24.68
C ALA A 6 -10.04 -7.41 -25.22
N ARG A 7 -9.54 -6.38 -25.91
CA ARG A 7 -8.12 -6.28 -26.34
C ARG A 7 -7.22 -5.60 -25.31
N LEU A 8 -7.79 -4.90 -24.33
CA LEU A 8 -7.03 -4.12 -23.35
C LEU A 8 -6.62 -4.92 -22.11
N LEU A 9 -7.23 -6.08 -21.89
CA LEU A 9 -6.98 -6.90 -20.71
C LEU A 9 -6.42 -8.27 -21.14
N PRO A 10 -5.12 -8.57 -20.91
CA PRO A 10 -4.63 -9.92 -21.09
C PRO A 10 -5.46 -10.87 -20.22
N LYS A 11 -5.93 -11.99 -20.78
CA LYS A 11 -6.69 -12.99 -20.03
C LYS A 11 -5.91 -13.36 -18.76
N PRO A 12 -6.40 -13.01 -17.56
CA PRO A 12 -5.70 -13.36 -16.35
C PRO A 12 -5.60 -14.89 -16.28
N GLY A 13 -4.44 -15.41 -15.89
CA GLY A 13 -4.36 -16.81 -15.48
C GLY A 13 -5.36 -17.08 -14.35
N ILE A 14 -5.66 -18.35 -14.10
CA ILE A 14 -6.66 -18.76 -13.10
C ILE A 14 -6.37 -18.13 -11.71
N GLY A 15 -5.11 -18.09 -11.28
CA GLY A 15 -4.71 -17.50 -9.99
C GLY A 15 -5.09 -16.02 -9.83
N PRO A 16 -4.66 -15.11 -10.72
CA PRO A 16 -5.10 -13.72 -10.72
C PRO A 16 -6.61 -13.52 -10.71
N ALA A 17 -7.35 -14.30 -11.50
CA ALA A 17 -8.81 -14.21 -11.54
C ALA A 17 -9.43 -14.59 -10.18
N LEU A 18 -8.95 -15.68 -9.56
CA LEU A 18 -9.38 -16.11 -8.23
C LEU A 18 -9.09 -15.04 -7.18
N TYR A 19 -7.91 -14.41 -7.22
CA TYR A 19 -7.58 -13.31 -6.30
C TYR A 19 -8.52 -12.12 -6.49
N CYS A 20 -8.81 -11.72 -7.74
CA CYS A 20 -9.74 -10.62 -7.99
C CYS A 20 -11.15 -10.93 -7.48
N VAL A 21 -11.66 -12.14 -7.71
CA VAL A 21 -12.96 -12.58 -7.18
C VAL A 21 -12.95 -12.54 -5.65
N TRP A 22 -11.90 -13.09 -5.04
CA TRP A 22 -11.73 -13.06 -3.58
C TRP A 22 -11.70 -11.63 -3.04
N ALA A 23 -10.96 -10.73 -3.69
CA ALA A 23 -10.89 -9.32 -3.31
C ALA A 23 -12.24 -8.63 -3.41
N ILE A 24 -12.98 -8.83 -4.51
CA ILE A 24 -14.33 -8.26 -4.70
C ILE A 24 -15.27 -8.74 -3.60
N VAL A 25 -15.28 -10.04 -3.31
CA VAL A 25 -16.14 -10.61 -2.26
C VAL A 25 -15.75 -10.10 -0.88
N ALA A 26 -14.47 -10.16 -0.52
CA ALA A 26 -13.98 -9.70 0.78
C ALA A 26 -14.29 -8.22 1.02
N ILE A 27 -13.99 -7.37 0.03
CA ILE A 27 -14.22 -5.92 0.13
C ILE A 27 -15.71 -5.60 0.12
N GLY A 28 -16.48 -6.19 -0.78
CA GLY A 28 -17.91 -5.96 -0.91
C GLY A 28 -18.67 -6.36 0.36
N LEU A 29 -18.35 -7.51 0.95
CA LEU A 29 -18.95 -7.95 2.21
C LEU A 29 -18.54 -7.03 3.37
N SER A 30 -17.27 -6.65 3.48
CA SER A 30 -16.80 -5.75 4.54
C SER A 30 -17.53 -4.39 4.49
N ILE A 31 -17.63 -3.78 3.31
CA ILE A 31 -18.34 -2.50 3.15
C ILE A 31 -19.85 -2.67 3.36
N GLY A 32 -20.44 -3.75 2.83
CA GLY A 32 -21.88 -4.02 2.99
C GLY A 32 -22.31 -4.21 4.44
N LEU A 33 -21.46 -4.82 5.27
CA LEU A 33 -21.72 -5.03 6.70
C LEU A 33 -21.43 -3.79 7.55
N SER A 34 -20.37 -3.03 7.23
CA SER A 34 -19.96 -1.85 8.00
C SER A 34 -20.66 -0.55 7.61
N GLY A 35 -21.36 -0.51 6.46
CA GLY A 35 -21.97 0.70 5.93
C GLY A 35 -20.94 1.78 5.56
N LEU A 36 -21.36 3.05 5.52
CA LEU A 36 -20.49 4.20 5.24
C LEU A 36 -19.76 4.69 6.49
N SER A 37 -19.12 3.78 7.24
CA SER A 37 -18.21 4.15 8.31
C SER A 37 -16.97 4.88 7.75
N PRO A 38 -16.24 5.66 8.56
CA PRO A 38 -15.02 6.33 8.11
C PRO A 38 -13.99 5.37 7.49
N GLU A 39 -13.87 4.15 8.00
CA GLU A 39 -13.00 3.09 7.48
C GLU A 39 -13.47 2.62 6.09
N SER A 40 -14.77 2.38 5.91
CA SER A 40 -15.36 2.05 4.61
C SER A 40 -15.18 3.19 3.59
N VAL A 41 -15.38 4.44 4.00
CA VAL A 41 -15.16 5.61 3.13
C VAL A 41 -13.69 5.69 2.73
N THR A 42 -12.78 5.53 3.68
CA THR A 42 -11.32 5.47 3.41
C THR A 42 -11.00 4.38 2.40
N ARG A 43 -11.56 3.17 2.58
CA ARG A 43 -11.36 2.06 1.64
C ARG A 43 -11.89 2.37 0.24
N LEU A 44 -13.07 2.99 0.13
CA LEU A 44 -13.63 3.39 -1.16
C LEU A 44 -12.74 4.42 -1.87
N LEU A 45 -12.17 5.39 -1.14
CA LEU A 45 -11.22 6.36 -1.68
C LEU A 45 -9.94 5.68 -2.19
N VAL A 46 -9.38 4.73 -1.43
CA VAL A 46 -8.20 3.95 -1.84
C VAL A 46 -8.49 3.10 -3.08
N ILE A 47 -9.68 2.49 -3.17
CA ILE A 47 -10.10 1.75 -4.36
C ILE A 47 -10.26 2.68 -5.56
N ALA A 48 -10.87 3.85 -5.36
CA ALA A 48 -11.02 4.85 -6.41
C ALA A 48 -9.65 5.32 -6.92
N LEU A 49 -8.68 5.53 -6.02
CA LEU A 49 -7.29 5.83 -6.37
C LEU A 49 -6.67 4.71 -7.21
N LEU A 50 -6.73 3.47 -6.73
CA LEU A 50 -6.18 2.30 -7.46
C LEU A 50 -6.81 2.13 -8.85
N LEU A 51 -8.13 2.31 -8.98
CA LEU A 51 -8.80 2.25 -10.27
C LEU A 51 -8.39 3.41 -11.19
N GLY A 52 -8.24 4.62 -10.63
CA GLY A 52 -7.72 5.79 -11.34
C GLY A 52 -6.29 5.58 -11.84
N GLU A 53 -5.43 5.01 -11.00
CA GLU A 53 -4.06 4.62 -11.37
C GLU A 53 -4.03 3.62 -12.52
N LEU A 54 -4.91 2.61 -12.49
CA LEU A 54 -5.02 1.61 -13.56
C LEU A 54 -5.52 2.25 -14.87
N ALA A 55 -6.47 3.18 -14.79
CA ALA A 55 -6.97 3.92 -15.95
C ALA A 55 -5.89 4.84 -16.57
N LEU A 56 -5.10 5.50 -15.73
CA LEU A 56 -4.02 6.41 -16.13
C LEU A 56 -2.65 5.72 -16.22
N ARG A 57 -2.63 4.38 -16.23
CA ARG A 57 -1.41 3.57 -16.13
C ARG A 57 -0.32 3.98 -17.13
N PRO A 58 -0.57 4.16 -18.44
CA PRO A 58 0.51 4.52 -19.37
C PRO A 58 1.21 5.82 -19.00
N THR A 59 0.44 6.83 -18.57
CA THR A 59 0.94 8.14 -18.15
C THR A 59 1.75 8.03 -16.86
N LEU A 60 1.22 7.34 -15.85
CA LEU A 60 1.89 7.21 -14.54
C LEU A 60 3.16 6.35 -14.64
N VAL A 61 3.12 5.26 -15.41
CA VAL A 61 4.29 4.40 -15.69
C VAL A 61 5.35 5.13 -16.52
N GLY A 62 4.97 6.19 -17.25
CA GLY A 62 5.87 7.07 -18.00
C GLY A 62 6.37 8.29 -17.23
N ALA A 63 5.86 8.56 -16.02
CA ALA A 63 6.15 9.78 -15.26
C ALA A 63 7.59 9.80 -14.71
N LEU A 64 8.20 11.00 -14.62
CA LEU A 64 9.56 11.21 -14.10
C LEU A 64 10.67 10.40 -14.82
N PRO A 65 10.73 10.41 -16.17
CA PRO A 65 11.68 9.57 -16.92
C PRO A 65 13.15 9.98 -16.71
N ALA A 66 13.40 11.21 -16.27
CA ALA A 66 14.76 11.72 -16.00
C ALA A 66 15.37 11.16 -14.71
N LEU A 67 14.57 10.57 -13.81
CA LEU A 67 15.06 9.99 -12.56
C LEU A 67 15.62 8.58 -12.81
N THR A 68 16.67 8.23 -12.05
CA THR A 68 17.16 6.85 -12.04
C THR A 68 16.05 5.90 -11.56
N PRO A 69 16.02 4.63 -12.02
CA PRO A 69 14.96 3.69 -11.66
C PRO A 69 14.72 3.58 -10.14
N LYS A 70 15.79 3.58 -9.33
CA LYS A 70 15.67 3.56 -7.87
C LYS A 70 14.91 4.78 -7.36
N ILE A 71 15.38 5.98 -7.68
CA ILE A 71 14.77 7.22 -7.18
C ILE A 71 13.34 7.36 -7.68
N ARG A 72 13.09 6.98 -8.94
CA ARG A 72 11.75 6.95 -9.52
C ARG A 72 10.79 6.03 -8.75
N PHE A 73 11.23 4.82 -8.41
CA PHE A 73 10.45 3.88 -7.60
C PHE A 73 10.11 4.48 -6.23
N LEU A 74 11.11 5.05 -5.54
CA LEU A 74 10.92 5.64 -4.22
C LEU A 74 9.97 6.85 -4.26
N VAL A 75 10.19 7.79 -5.18
CA VAL A 75 9.37 9.02 -5.28
C VAL A 75 7.92 8.68 -5.61
N LEU A 76 7.67 7.83 -6.61
CA LEU A 76 6.29 7.43 -6.94
C LEU A 76 5.63 6.72 -5.75
N GLY A 77 6.35 5.82 -5.08
CA GLY A 77 5.83 5.11 -3.91
C GLY A 77 5.48 6.05 -2.76
N ILE A 78 6.38 6.97 -2.42
CA ILE A 78 6.20 7.96 -1.35
C ILE A 78 5.03 8.90 -1.66
N VAL A 79 4.89 9.38 -2.91
CA VAL A 79 3.78 10.26 -3.31
C VAL A 79 2.44 9.53 -3.18
N LEU A 80 2.34 8.29 -3.64
CA LEU A 80 1.12 7.50 -3.52
C LEU A 80 0.82 7.13 -2.07
N ALA A 81 1.85 6.83 -1.27
CA ALA A 81 1.71 6.62 0.17
C ALA A 81 1.17 7.85 0.87
N ALA A 82 1.70 9.05 0.58
CA ALA A 82 1.16 10.30 1.11
C ALA A 82 -0.34 10.45 0.76
N ALA A 83 -0.72 10.20 -0.49
CA ALA A 83 -2.12 10.27 -0.91
C ALA A 83 -3.02 9.30 -0.13
N VAL A 84 -2.56 8.07 0.11
CA VAL A 84 -3.28 7.07 0.90
C VAL A 84 -3.34 7.48 2.39
N GLU A 85 -2.28 8.02 2.98
CA GLU A 85 -2.31 8.57 4.34
C GLU A 85 -3.32 9.72 4.46
N GLY A 86 -3.40 10.59 3.45
CA GLY A 86 -4.40 11.66 3.40
C GLY A 86 -5.84 11.12 3.45
N MET A 87 -6.09 9.94 2.88
CA MET A 87 -7.38 9.25 2.98
C MET A 87 -7.58 8.66 4.38
N HIS A 88 -6.53 8.10 5.00
CA HIS A 88 -6.57 7.56 6.36
C HIS A 88 -6.81 8.62 7.44
N MET A 89 -6.53 9.90 7.16
CA MET A 89 -6.78 10.99 8.12
C MET A 89 -8.22 11.03 8.66
N ILE A 90 -9.22 10.52 7.93
CA ILE A 90 -10.62 10.46 8.39
C ILE A 90 -10.94 9.23 9.27
N SER A 91 -10.08 8.20 9.25
CA SER A 91 -10.30 6.93 9.94
C SER A 91 -9.16 6.56 10.88
N MET A 92 -8.00 6.19 10.33
CA MET A 92 -6.85 5.66 11.06
C MET A 92 -5.55 6.40 10.70
N PRO A 93 -5.41 7.70 11.05
CA PRO A 93 -4.11 8.37 11.00
C PRO A 93 -3.09 7.65 11.90
N VAL A 94 -1.80 7.94 11.71
CA VAL A 94 -0.71 7.32 12.47
C VAL A 94 -0.87 7.52 13.99
N PHE A 95 -1.44 8.66 14.38
CA PHE A 95 -1.87 8.94 15.75
C PHE A 95 -3.35 9.32 15.76
N PRO A 96 -4.21 8.68 16.59
CA PRO A 96 -5.63 9.00 16.66
C PRO A 96 -5.94 10.48 16.93
N ALA A 97 -5.06 11.18 17.66
CA ALA A 97 -5.17 12.61 17.94
C ALA A 97 -5.13 13.51 16.69
N LEU A 98 -4.59 13.00 15.57
CA LEU A 98 -4.49 13.73 14.30
C LEU A 98 -5.72 13.54 13.41
N ARG A 99 -6.72 12.76 13.82
CA ARG A 99 -7.89 12.46 13.00
C ARG A 99 -8.63 13.73 12.57
N ILE A 100 -9.02 13.80 11.31
CA ILE A 100 -9.84 14.88 10.75
C ILE A 100 -11.31 14.50 10.90
N VAL A 101 -12.05 15.36 11.60
CA VAL A 101 -13.48 15.22 11.88
C VAL A 101 -14.25 16.45 11.36
N GLY A 102 -15.58 16.42 11.37
CA GLY A 102 -16.42 17.48 10.80
C GLY A 102 -16.17 18.88 11.38
N GLU A 103 -15.73 18.97 12.63
CA GLU A 103 -15.39 20.23 13.30
C GLU A 103 -13.99 20.76 12.95
N THR A 104 -13.18 19.98 12.22
CA THR A 104 -11.80 20.33 11.89
C THR A 104 -11.80 21.34 10.74
N SER A 105 -11.31 22.57 11.00
CA SER A 105 -11.15 23.56 9.94
C SER A 105 -10.14 23.10 8.87
N PHE A 106 -10.24 23.64 7.66
CA PHE A 106 -9.33 23.26 6.56
C PHE A 106 -7.84 23.41 6.92
N VAL A 107 -7.48 24.53 7.55
CA VAL A 107 -6.09 24.80 7.98
C VAL A 107 -5.63 23.79 9.04
N GLN A 108 -6.48 23.48 10.03
CA GLN A 108 -6.17 22.46 11.02
C GLN A 108 -6.03 21.07 10.39
N GLY A 109 -6.86 20.75 9.39
CA GLY A 109 -6.75 19.51 8.63
C GLY A 109 -5.42 19.39 7.89
N LEU A 110 -4.98 20.46 7.23
CA LEU A 110 -3.67 20.50 6.58
C LEU A 110 -2.51 20.34 7.58
N VAL A 111 -2.59 20.98 8.74
CA VAL A 111 -1.56 20.85 9.80
C VAL A 111 -1.53 19.42 10.32
N ARG A 112 -2.69 18.81 10.63
CA ARG A 112 -2.76 17.42 11.11
C ARG A 112 -2.21 16.44 10.09
N TYR A 113 -2.55 16.61 8.82
CA TYR A 113 -2.03 15.79 7.74
C TYR A 113 -0.51 15.98 7.54
N ALA A 114 -0.01 17.21 7.57
CA ALA A 114 1.42 17.48 7.49
C ALA A 114 2.18 16.84 8.66
N LEU A 115 1.63 16.91 9.89
CA LEU A 115 2.19 16.24 11.05
C LEU A 115 2.22 14.73 10.86
N ASP A 116 1.12 14.12 10.40
CA ASP A 116 1.06 12.69 10.11
C ASP A 116 2.17 12.26 9.13
N LEU A 117 2.31 13.00 8.03
CA LEU A 117 3.35 12.77 7.02
C LEU A 117 4.77 12.89 7.57
N LEU A 118 5.04 13.76 8.54
CA LEU A 118 6.37 13.86 9.15
C LEU A 118 6.78 12.56 9.87
N PHE A 119 5.82 11.77 10.35
CA PHE A 119 6.08 10.46 10.95
C PHE A 119 6.06 9.33 9.90
N THR A 120 5.11 9.36 8.97
CA THR A 120 4.89 8.24 8.03
C THR A 120 5.86 8.26 6.85
N LEU A 121 6.21 9.42 6.28
CA LEU A 121 7.08 9.49 5.10
C LEU A 121 8.50 8.94 5.33
N PRO A 122 9.17 9.20 6.48
CA PRO A 122 10.46 8.55 6.77
C PRO A 122 10.35 7.03 6.81
N ALA A 123 9.28 6.49 7.40
CA ALA A 123 9.03 5.05 7.42
C ALA A 123 8.81 4.51 6.01
N TYR A 124 8.01 5.19 5.18
CA TYR A 124 7.84 4.82 3.78
C TYR A 124 9.13 4.85 2.98
N ALA A 125 10.02 5.82 3.22
CA ALA A 125 11.33 5.85 2.57
C ALA A 125 12.16 4.58 2.89
N VAL A 126 12.11 4.09 4.14
CA VAL A 126 12.75 2.83 4.55
C VAL A 126 12.06 1.63 3.88
N ILE A 127 10.73 1.55 3.93
CA ILE A 127 9.94 0.46 3.35
C ILE A 127 10.17 0.37 1.84
N PHE A 128 10.07 1.47 1.10
CA PHE A 128 10.32 1.49 -0.35
C PHE A 128 11.79 1.23 -0.69
N SER A 129 12.74 1.64 0.15
CA SER A 129 14.15 1.26 -0.03
C SER A 129 14.35 -0.26 0.12
N LEU A 130 13.66 -0.88 1.07
CA LEU A 130 13.70 -2.33 1.28
C LEU A 130 13.01 -3.08 0.13
N LEU A 131 11.84 -2.62 -0.32
CA LEU A 131 11.17 -3.14 -1.50
C LEU A 131 12.08 -3.07 -2.73
N TRP A 132 12.73 -1.91 -2.93
CA TRP A 132 13.70 -1.72 -4.01
C TRP A 132 14.83 -2.76 -3.93
N PHE A 133 15.41 -2.96 -2.74
CA PHE A 133 16.44 -3.97 -2.53
C PHE A 133 15.98 -5.35 -3.00
N PHE A 134 14.78 -5.79 -2.60
CA PHE A 134 14.25 -7.09 -3.00
C PHE A 134 13.98 -7.19 -4.49
N ILE A 135 13.28 -6.22 -5.11
CA ILE A 135 12.97 -6.29 -6.54
C ILE A 135 14.21 -6.14 -7.42
N ASN A 136 15.22 -5.42 -6.96
CA ASN A 136 16.48 -5.25 -7.69
C ASN A 136 17.35 -6.53 -7.60
N ARG A 137 17.25 -7.29 -6.51
CA ARG A 137 18.03 -8.52 -6.29
C ARG A 137 17.35 -9.79 -6.81
N TYR A 138 16.03 -9.86 -6.74
CA TYR A 138 15.24 -11.05 -7.01
C TYR A 138 14.15 -10.81 -8.07
N ARG A 139 13.81 -11.88 -8.80
CA ARG A 139 12.81 -11.83 -9.87
C ARG A 139 11.41 -12.06 -9.29
N TYR A 140 10.58 -11.02 -9.38
CA TYR A 140 9.13 -11.08 -9.15
C TYR A 140 8.41 -10.81 -10.47
N GLY A 141 7.48 -11.69 -10.84
CA GLY A 141 6.47 -11.36 -11.84
C GLY A 141 5.42 -10.40 -11.25
N LEU A 142 4.60 -9.77 -12.09
CA LEU A 142 3.62 -8.78 -11.64
C LEU A 142 2.72 -9.27 -10.50
N TRP A 143 2.03 -10.39 -10.70
CA TRP A 143 1.12 -10.94 -9.69
C TRP A 143 1.84 -11.46 -8.44
N ASN A 144 3.06 -12.00 -8.61
CA ASN A 144 3.88 -12.41 -7.47
C ASN A 144 4.26 -11.19 -6.62
N TYR A 145 4.67 -10.09 -7.25
CA TYR A 145 4.96 -8.84 -6.56
C TYR A 145 3.72 -8.29 -5.84
N ILE A 146 2.58 -8.19 -6.53
CA ILE A 146 1.31 -7.72 -5.95
C ILE A 146 0.95 -8.51 -4.69
N LEU A 147 0.95 -9.84 -4.79
CA LEU A 147 0.53 -10.70 -3.68
C LEU A 147 1.55 -10.69 -2.54
N VAL A 148 2.83 -10.88 -2.83
CA VAL A 148 3.87 -11.00 -1.79
C VAL A 148 4.10 -9.67 -1.10
N MET A 149 4.25 -8.57 -1.85
CA MET A 149 4.52 -7.27 -1.23
C MET A 149 3.27 -6.69 -0.58
N GLY A 150 2.08 -6.93 -1.14
CA GLY A 150 0.82 -6.56 -0.49
C GLY A 150 0.63 -7.31 0.83
N LEU A 151 0.84 -8.64 0.84
CA LEU A 151 0.78 -9.47 2.06
C LEU A 151 1.81 -9.01 3.08
N ALA A 152 3.07 -8.87 2.68
CA ALA A 152 4.16 -8.53 3.57
C ALA A 152 3.94 -7.19 4.29
N GLN A 153 3.46 -6.18 3.57
CA GLN A 153 3.17 -4.87 4.15
C GLN A 153 1.90 -4.91 5.02
N THR A 154 0.85 -5.62 4.58
CA THR A 154 -0.35 -5.83 5.40
C THR A 154 -0.03 -6.49 6.73
N LEU A 155 0.83 -7.52 6.73
CA LEU A 155 1.25 -8.19 7.95
C LEU A 155 2.15 -7.29 8.80
N GLY A 156 3.07 -6.54 8.17
CA GLY A 156 3.97 -5.65 8.88
C GLY A 156 3.26 -4.49 9.57
N ASP A 157 2.25 -3.91 8.91
CA ASP A 157 1.48 -2.77 9.38
C ASP A 157 0.39 -3.15 10.39
N GLY A 158 0.78 -3.95 11.39
CA GLY A 158 -0.11 -4.42 12.47
C GLY A 158 -0.98 -5.64 12.13
N GLY A 159 -1.10 -6.02 10.85
CA GLY A 159 -1.93 -7.16 10.44
C GLY A 159 -1.46 -8.50 11.03
N LEU A 160 -0.15 -8.68 11.28
CA LEU A 160 0.37 -9.91 11.87
C LEU A 160 -0.28 -10.22 13.22
N PHE A 161 -0.31 -9.25 14.13
CA PHE A 161 -0.92 -9.44 15.45
C PHE A 161 -2.43 -9.59 15.35
N PHE A 162 -3.08 -8.76 14.51
CA PHE A 162 -4.52 -8.84 14.28
C PHE A 162 -5.00 -10.22 13.79
N PHE A 163 -4.33 -10.82 12.81
CA PHE A 163 -4.73 -12.12 12.26
C PHE A 163 -4.35 -13.30 13.15
N ILE A 164 -3.38 -13.15 14.07
CA ILE A 164 -3.13 -14.15 15.10
C ILE A 164 -4.31 -14.21 16.08
N ASP A 165 -4.81 -13.04 16.49
CA ASP A 165 -5.94 -12.94 17.43
C ASP A 165 -7.27 -13.30 16.77
N THR A 166 -7.44 -13.01 15.47
CA THR A 166 -8.64 -13.35 14.72
C THR A 166 -8.35 -14.04 13.38
N PRO A 167 -7.95 -15.34 13.38
CA PRO A 167 -7.54 -16.06 12.17
C PRO A 167 -8.59 -16.11 11.06
N ALA A 168 -9.88 -16.16 11.43
CA ALA A 168 -10.97 -16.14 10.47
C ALA A 168 -10.98 -14.88 9.58
N MET A 169 -10.44 -13.76 10.08
CA MET A 169 -10.34 -12.51 9.32
C MET A 169 -9.32 -12.57 8.18
N LEU A 170 -8.49 -13.63 8.09
CA LEU A 170 -7.65 -13.87 6.91
C LEU A 170 -8.49 -13.98 5.62
N PHE A 171 -9.76 -14.39 5.70
CA PHE A 171 -10.66 -14.33 4.55
C PHE A 171 -10.84 -12.91 4.01
N PHE A 172 -10.73 -11.88 4.87
CA PHE A 172 -10.82 -10.49 4.48
C PHE A 172 -9.47 -9.86 4.14
N LEU A 173 -8.37 -10.63 4.11
CA LEU A 173 -7.02 -10.14 3.83
C LEU A 173 -6.90 -9.23 2.58
N PRO A 174 -7.62 -9.47 1.46
CA PRO A 174 -7.57 -8.56 0.32
C PRO A 174 -8.00 -7.13 0.65
N TYR A 175 -8.87 -6.94 1.65
CA TYR A 175 -9.34 -5.63 2.09
C TYR A 175 -8.17 -4.73 2.51
N PRO A 176 -7.38 -5.02 3.55
CA PRO A 176 -6.22 -4.20 3.91
C PRO A 176 -5.13 -4.22 2.83
N MET A 177 -4.98 -5.32 2.07
CA MET A 177 -4.00 -5.37 0.98
C MET A 177 -4.21 -4.30 -0.10
N THR A 178 -5.43 -3.77 -0.28
CA THR A 178 -5.68 -2.72 -1.28
C THR A 178 -4.93 -1.41 -1.02
N ASN A 179 -4.63 -1.07 0.25
CA ASN A 179 -3.75 0.07 0.56
C ASN A 179 -2.41 -0.09 -0.15
N TYR A 180 -1.80 -1.26 0.02
CA TYR A 180 -0.49 -1.52 -0.51
C TYR A 180 -0.53 -1.71 -2.03
N HIS A 181 -1.64 -2.19 -2.60
CA HIS A 181 -1.76 -2.25 -4.06
C HIS A 181 -1.73 -0.86 -4.68
N ALA A 182 -2.44 0.11 -4.09
CA ALA A 182 -2.42 1.50 -4.53
C ALA A 182 -0.99 2.08 -4.48
N ILE A 183 -0.25 1.88 -3.39
CA ILE A 183 1.07 2.50 -3.28
C ILE A 183 2.20 1.76 -4.01
N ASN A 184 2.04 0.47 -4.37
CA ASN A 184 3.15 -0.35 -4.89
C ASN A 184 3.07 -0.67 -6.39
N VAL A 185 1.87 -0.76 -6.96
CA VAL A 185 1.70 -1.32 -8.31
C VAL A 185 2.32 -0.40 -9.36
N ILE A 186 1.97 0.88 -9.35
CA ILE A 186 2.50 1.86 -10.30
C ILE A 186 4.03 2.03 -10.17
N PRO A 187 4.61 2.23 -8.96
CA PRO A 187 6.06 2.33 -8.82
C PRO A 187 6.79 1.11 -9.39
N PHE A 188 6.30 -0.10 -9.12
CA PHE A 188 6.91 -1.31 -9.66
C PHE A 188 6.82 -1.38 -11.18
N LEU A 189 5.65 -1.08 -11.75
CA LEU A 189 5.46 -1.08 -13.20
C LEU A 189 6.34 -0.04 -13.91
N ALA A 190 6.58 1.12 -13.28
CA ALA A 190 7.44 2.17 -13.82
C ALA A 190 8.92 1.76 -13.97
N VAL A 191 9.37 0.76 -13.20
CA VAL A 191 10.80 0.39 -13.12
C VAL A 191 11.09 -1.03 -13.55
N ARG A 192 10.08 -1.90 -13.65
CA ARG A 192 10.26 -3.35 -13.89
C ARG A 192 11.14 -3.69 -15.09
N ASP A 193 11.03 -2.90 -16.16
CA ASP A 193 11.71 -3.11 -17.44
C ASP A 193 13.15 -2.55 -17.42
N HIS A 194 13.52 -1.85 -16.34
CA HIS A 194 14.86 -1.31 -16.07
C HIS A 194 15.61 -2.09 -14.98
N LEU A 195 15.01 -3.15 -14.43
CA LEU A 195 15.64 -3.99 -13.41
C LEU A 195 16.69 -4.93 -14.03
N PRO A 196 17.73 -5.34 -13.28
CA PRO A 196 18.76 -6.24 -13.81
C PRO A 196 18.17 -7.55 -14.38
N PRO A 197 18.67 -8.04 -15.53
CA PRO A 197 18.12 -9.24 -16.19
C PRO A 197 18.48 -10.55 -15.45
N GLY A 198 19.64 -10.62 -14.80
CA GLY A 198 20.16 -11.81 -14.11
C GLY A 198 19.63 -12.06 -12.68
N ARG A 199 18.48 -11.49 -12.32
CA ARG A 199 17.92 -11.61 -10.97
C ARG A 199 17.51 -13.03 -10.62
N SER A 200 17.76 -13.43 -9.37
CA SER A 200 17.48 -14.80 -8.91
C SER A 200 15.98 -15.05 -8.71
N ALA A 201 15.50 -16.21 -9.14
CA ALA A 201 14.13 -16.69 -8.89
C ALA A 201 14.04 -17.64 -7.67
N ARG A 202 15.11 -17.76 -6.87
CA ARG A 202 15.18 -18.64 -5.69
C ARG A 202 14.13 -18.27 -4.64
N ALA A 203 13.75 -19.27 -3.84
CA ALA A 203 12.80 -19.11 -2.74
C ALA A 203 13.22 -18.04 -1.69
N VAL A 204 14.52 -17.74 -1.59
CA VAL A 204 15.07 -16.67 -0.73
C VAL A 204 14.40 -15.30 -0.98
N ARG A 205 13.81 -15.06 -2.17
CA ARG A 205 13.03 -13.85 -2.43
C ARG A 205 11.84 -13.66 -1.47
N TYR A 206 11.31 -14.73 -0.88
CA TYR A 206 10.20 -14.63 0.08
C TYR A 206 10.66 -14.13 1.45
N LEU A 207 11.97 -13.97 1.70
CA LEU A 207 12.48 -13.21 2.85
C LEU A 207 12.04 -11.75 2.84
N ALA A 208 11.48 -11.25 1.73
CA ALA A 208 10.78 -9.96 1.69
C ALA A 208 9.66 -9.87 2.73
N ILE A 209 8.96 -10.97 3.03
CA ILE A 209 7.86 -10.98 4.00
C ILE A 209 8.37 -10.67 5.42
N PRO A 210 9.24 -11.50 6.04
CA PRO A 210 9.75 -11.19 7.37
C PRO A 210 10.60 -9.91 7.39
N GLY A 211 11.28 -9.57 6.29
CA GLY A 211 12.04 -8.32 6.18
C GLY A 211 11.14 -7.08 6.28
N LEU A 212 10.03 -7.04 5.55
CA LEU A 212 9.07 -5.94 5.61
C LEU A 212 8.33 -5.91 6.95
N ILE A 213 7.94 -7.06 7.50
CA ILE A 213 7.37 -7.12 8.85
C ILE A 213 8.32 -6.47 9.87
N GLY A 214 9.60 -6.87 9.86
CA GLY A 214 10.60 -6.29 10.73
C GLY A 214 10.77 -4.78 10.52
N ALA A 215 10.77 -4.31 9.27
CA ALA A 215 10.88 -2.89 8.96
C ALA A 215 9.69 -2.07 9.50
N TYR A 216 8.46 -2.55 9.31
CA TYR A 216 7.27 -1.89 9.87
C TYR A 216 7.27 -1.88 11.39
N LEU A 217 7.67 -2.97 12.05
CA LEU A 217 7.77 -3.03 13.51
C LEU A 217 8.79 -2.01 14.04
N VAL A 218 9.98 -1.94 13.43
CA VAL A 218 11.02 -0.97 13.81
C VAL A 218 10.55 0.46 13.56
N CYS A 219 10.00 0.75 12.38
CA CYS A 219 9.51 2.09 12.05
C CYS A 219 8.36 2.51 12.97
N GLY A 220 7.39 1.63 13.20
CA GLY A 220 6.26 1.89 14.11
C GLY A 220 6.70 2.10 15.55
N ALA A 221 7.70 1.34 16.02
CA ALA A 221 8.30 1.57 17.34
C ALA A 221 8.98 2.94 17.44
N ILE A 222 9.76 3.33 16.43
CA ILE A 222 10.38 4.66 16.36
C ILE A 222 9.32 5.76 16.34
N ILE A 223 8.28 5.63 15.51
CA ILE A 223 7.18 6.59 15.43
C ILE A 223 6.53 6.76 16.81
N LYS A 224 6.19 5.66 17.50
CA LYS A 224 5.62 5.73 18.85
C LYS A 224 6.57 6.39 19.86
N LEU A 225 7.87 6.04 19.84
CA LEU A 225 8.87 6.62 20.73
C LEU A 225 9.02 8.13 20.53
N VAL A 226 8.98 8.60 19.29
CA VAL A 226 9.08 10.04 18.97
C VAL A 226 7.75 10.77 19.20
N GLY A 227 6.61 10.10 19.01
CA GLY A 227 5.27 10.68 19.22
C GLY A 227 4.89 10.87 20.70
N ARG A 228 5.38 10.01 21.60
CA ARG A 228 5.16 10.09 23.06
C ARG A 228 5.51 11.45 23.68
N PRO A 229 6.74 11.99 23.54
CA PRO A 229 7.10 13.29 24.12
C PRO A 229 6.31 14.46 23.53
N LEU A 230 5.65 14.27 22.39
CA LEU A 230 4.79 15.26 21.73
C LEU A 230 3.31 15.14 22.16
N GLY A 231 2.99 14.21 23.07
CA GLY A 231 1.62 13.96 23.54
C GLY A 231 0.71 13.30 22.50
N LEU A 232 1.29 12.69 21.45
CA LEU A 232 0.55 12.08 20.34
C LEU A 232 0.31 10.58 20.53
N ALA A 233 1.05 9.94 21.43
CA ALA A 233 0.92 8.53 21.77
C ALA A 233 0.73 8.36 23.29
N PRO A 234 -0.11 7.41 23.73
CA PRO A 234 -0.24 7.08 25.15
C PRO A 234 1.08 6.53 25.72
N ASP A 235 1.28 6.75 27.02
CA ASP A 235 2.43 6.24 27.78
C ASP A 235 2.52 4.71 27.74
#